data_AF-A0A957KT92-F1
#
_entry.id   AF-A0A957KT92-F1
#
_cell.length_a   1.000
_cell.length_b   1.000
_cell.length_c   1.000
_cell.angle_alpha   90.00
_cell.angle_beta   90.00
_cell.angle_gamma   90.00
#
_symmetry.space_group_name_H-M   'P 1'
#
loop_
_entity.id
_entity.type
_entity.pdbx_description
1 polymer ?
#
loop_
_entity_poly.entity_id
_entity_poly.type
_entity_poly.pdbx_seq_one_letter_code
_entity_poly.pdbx_strand_id
1 'polypeptide(L)'
;TALFVVPLVALYVATLAALARDWRALLRVAGAFVLGAALSAFYWAPALLEMSLTKSTEFMFSGGTSIEANVKTFATLAQSSLVSLYAGPERFRYALWPLLAGAAGIVGLILTRRTRPAILWFWVGALAIVLLVQLDASLPLWQNVPFVRFIQFPWRLYGIIAFSIAILFGALFAGARLTSWSASWKPVVAAAALLALFAWLSIANLRPALLPNWEMTGEADINRIAMWQRGQVGYPLFGDYTLRTLSIDDRGLALSRPVEDPMRLPPIVAPESIEVRAENPVRYVLDVRAAEPWTLRLHRPYFPGWQVTQNGAPVPVAPGGVGGLVSAELPAGDYRVVVAFGDSTIRRAANWISIVALAIWLVWLLP
;
A
#
# COMPACT_ATOMS: atom_id res chain seq x y z
N THR A 1 1.89 -3.00 -5.15
CA THR A 1 2.74 -2.76 -6.33
C THR A 1 3.53 -3.98 -6.74
N ALA A 2 4.33 -4.60 -5.85
CA ALA A 2 5.13 -5.78 -6.18
C ALA A 2 4.31 -6.93 -6.81
N LEU A 3 3.11 -7.21 -6.30
CA LEU A 3 2.21 -8.28 -6.76
C LEU A 3 1.91 -8.26 -8.28
N PHE A 4 1.97 -7.10 -8.93
CA PHE A 4 1.70 -6.98 -10.37
C PHE A 4 2.89 -6.48 -11.20
N VAL A 5 3.82 -5.74 -10.58
CA VAL A 5 5.05 -5.32 -11.28
C VAL A 5 6.03 -6.48 -11.41
N VAL A 6 6.19 -7.33 -10.40
CA VAL A 6 7.15 -8.45 -10.45
C VAL A 6 6.81 -9.44 -11.57
N PRO A 7 5.55 -9.90 -11.73
CA PRO A 7 5.19 -10.76 -12.87
C PRO A 7 5.42 -10.09 -14.22
N LEU A 8 5.08 -8.80 -14.36
CA LEU A 8 5.30 -8.05 -15.60
C LEU A 8 6.80 -7.97 -15.93
N VAL A 9 7.65 -7.62 -14.95
CA VAL A 9 9.11 -7.54 -15.15
C VAL A 9 9.69 -8.92 -15.45
N ALA A 10 9.22 -9.98 -14.77
CA ALA A 10 9.65 -11.35 -15.06
C ALA A 10 9.32 -11.75 -16.51
N LEU A 11 8.10 -11.48 -17.00
CA LEU A 11 7.70 -11.74 -18.38
C LEU A 11 8.49 -10.88 -19.38
N TYR A 12 8.74 -9.61 -19.05
CA TYR A 12 9.53 -8.70 -19.87
C TYR A 12 10.98 -9.20 -20.01
N VAL A 13 11.62 -9.55 -18.90
CA VAL A 13 12.99 -10.10 -18.87
C VAL A 13 13.06 -11.45 -19.57
N ALA A 14 12.06 -12.33 -19.39
CA ALA A 14 11.99 -13.59 -20.12
C ALA A 14 11.90 -13.37 -21.64
N THR A 15 11.11 -12.38 -22.07
CA THR A 15 11.02 -12.00 -23.48
C THR A 15 12.35 -11.49 -24.00
N LEU A 16 13.03 -10.59 -23.26
CA LEU A 16 14.36 -10.10 -23.64
C LEU A 16 15.41 -11.21 -23.67
N ALA A 17 15.40 -12.12 -22.70
CA ALA A 17 16.30 -13.28 -22.64
C ALA A 17 16.09 -14.20 -23.86
N ALA A 18 14.84 -14.43 -24.27
CA ALA A 18 14.53 -15.21 -25.47
C ALA A 18 15.05 -14.52 -26.75
N LEU A 19 14.80 -13.21 -26.88
CA LEU A 19 15.23 -12.42 -28.03
C LEU A 19 16.76 -12.32 -28.13
N ALA A 20 17.45 -12.18 -26.99
CA ALA A 20 18.90 -12.09 -26.92
C ALA A 20 19.60 -13.46 -26.84
N ARG A 21 18.84 -14.55 -26.65
CA ARG A 21 19.34 -15.91 -26.35
C ARG A 21 20.25 -15.99 -25.12
N ASP A 22 20.08 -15.09 -24.14
CA ASP A 22 20.81 -15.10 -22.87
C ASP A 22 19.89 -15.54 -21.71
N TRP A 23 19.70 -16.86 -21.58
CA TRP A 23 18.91 -17.41 -20.47
C TRP A 23 19.59 -17.24 -19.11
N ARG A 24 20.90 -16.97 -19.05
CA ARG A 24 21.59 -16.68 -17.78
C ARG A 24 21.14 -15.33 -17.20
N ALA A 25 20.62 -14.41 -18.03
CA ALA A 25 20.01 -13.17 -17.56
C ALA A 25 18.85 -13.43 -16.58
N LEU A 26 18.08 -14.50 -16.76
CA LEU A 26 16.99 -14.85 -15.85
C LEU A 26 17.51 -15.18 -14.45
N LEU A 27 18.64 -15.88 -14.33
CA LEU A 27 19.26 -16.17 -13.03
C LEU A 27 19.76 -14.91 -12.33
N ARG A 28 20.37 -13.97 -13.09
CA ARG A 28 20.84 -12.69 -12.54
C ARG A 28 19.66 -11.86 -12.01
N VAL A 29 18.60 -11.76 -12.79
CA VAL A 29 17.39 -11.02 -12.40
C VAL A 29 16.67 -11.71 -11.24
N ALA A 30 16.54 -13.04 -11.26
CA ALA A 30 15.98 -13.80 -10.14
C ALA A 30 16.80 -13.59 -8.86
N GLY A 31 18.13 -13.62 -8.95
CA GLY A 31 19.04 -13.30 -7.84
C GLY A 31 18.81 -11.89 -7.30
N ALA A 32 18.66 -10.89 -8.17
CA ALA A 32 18.37 -9.52 -7.77
C ALA A 32 16.99 -9.39 -7.07
N PHE A 33 15.96 -10.10 -7.55
CA PHE A 33 14.65 -10.13 -6.90
C PHE A 33 14.69 -10.81 -5.53
N VAL A 34 15.35 -11.98 -5.43
CA VAL A 34 15.50 -12.70 -4.16
C VAL A 34 16.26 -11.85 -3.16
N LEU A 35 17.36 -11.22 -3.59
CA LEU A 35 18.13 -10.33 -2.73
C LEU A 35 17.31 -9.11 -2.29
N GLY A 36 16.59 -8.46 -3.19
CA GLY A 36 15.70 -7.33 -2.85
C GLY A 36 14.55 -7.72 -1.92
N ALA A 37 13.95 -8.90 -2.12
CA ALA A 37 12.93 -9.44 -1.22
C ALA A 37 13.51 -9.77 0.16
N ALA A 38 14.71 -10.35 0.24
CA ALA A 38 15.38 -10.64 1.50
C ALA A 38 15.80 -9.37 2.25
N LEU A 39 16.35 -8.37 1.53
CA LEU A 39 16.71 -7.05 2.07
C LEU A 39 15.52 -6.31 2.71
N SER A 40 14.32 -6.53 2.18
CA SER A 40 13.07 -5.93 2.69
C SER A 40 12.24 -6.87 3.56
N ALA A 41 12.75 -8.06 3.91
CA ALA A 41 12.03 -9.06 4.69
C ALA A 41 11.57 -8.55 6.05
N PHE A 42 12.36 -7.72 6.73
CA PHE A 42 12.00 -7.08 8.01
C PHE A 42 10.64 -6.35 7.95
N TYR A 43 10.22 -5.89 6.78
CA TYR A 43 8.96 -5.19 6.56
C TYR A 43 7.86 -6.14 6.07
N TRP A 44 8.06 -6.80 4.92
CA TRP A 44 6.95 -7.52 4.28
C TRP A 44 6.63 -8.86 4.98
N ALA A 45 7.62 -9.54 5.54
CA ALA A 45 7.41 -10.84 6.17
C ALA A 45 6.49 -10.76 7.39
N PRO A 46 6.74 -9.89 8.41
CA PRO A 46 5.79 -9.74 9.51
C PRO A 46 4.44 -9.18 9.03
N ALA A 47 4.42 -8.26 8.06
CA ALA A 47 3.17 -7.73 7.54
C ALA A 47 2.24 -8.82 6.94
N LEU A 48 2.80 -9.84 6.28
CA LEU A 48 2.02 -10.96 5.73
C LEU A 48 1.76 -12.07 6.77
N LEU A 49 2.78 -12.47 7.51
CA LEU A 49 2.71 -13.62 8.43
C LEU A 49 1.96 -13.30 9.73
N GLU A 50 1.95 -12.03 10.13
CA GLU A 50 1.22 -11.53 11.30
C GLU A 50 -0.04 -10.75 10.91
N MET A 51 -0.45 -10.78 9.63
CA MET A 51 -1.63 -10.07 9.12
C MET A 51 -2.93 -10.45 9.85
N SER A 52 -3.03 -11.67 10.36
CA SER A 52 -4.20 -12.13 11.12
C SER A 52 -4.35 -11.42 12.47
N LEU A 53 -3.32 -10.70 12.96
CA LEU A 53 -3.38 -9.91 14.19
C LEU A 53 -4.17 -8.61 14.02
N THR A 54 -4.45 -8.20 12.78
CA THR A 54 -5.29 -7.06 12.44
C THR A 54 -6.59 -7.52 11.77
N LYS A 55 -7.47 -6.56 11.49
CA LYS A 55 -8.71 -6.74 10.74
C LYS A 55 -8.51 -6.57 9.22
N SER A 56 -7.28 -6.68 8.71
CA SER A 56 -6.95 -6.36 7.30
C SER A 56 -7.85 -7.09 6.30
N THR A 57 -8.04 -8.40 6.43
CA THR A 57 -8.87 -9.16 5.49
C THR A 57 -10.36 -8.84 5.56
N GLU A 58 -10.85 -8.29 6.68
CA GLU A 58 -12.25 -7.90 6.87
C GLU A 58 -12.55 -6.61 6.11
N PHE A 59 -11.63 -5.63 6.16
CA PHE A 59 -11.80 -4.32 5.52
C PHE A 59 -11.31 -4.28 4.07
N MET A 60 -10.28 -5.03 3.70
CA MET A 60 -9.72 -5.00 2.34
C MET A 60 -10.61 -5.64 1.28
N PHE A 61 -11.56 -6.50 1.67
CA PHE A 61 -12.36 -7.29 0.73
C PHE A 61 -13.87 -7.02 0.80
N SER A 62 -14.29 -5.91 1.40
CA SER A 62 -15.70 -5.61 1.68
C SER A 62 -16.12 -4.22 1.19
N GLY A 63 -17.41 -4.05 0.91
CA GLY A 63 -17.96 -2.77 0.45
C GLY A 63 -17.23 -2.21 -0.77
N GLY A 64 -16.85 -0.93 -0.73
CA GLY A 64 -16.18 -0.23 -1.83
C GLY A 64 -14.74 -0.68 -2.12
N THR A 65 -14.12 -1.49 -1.25
CA THR A 65 -12.76 -2.05 -1.47
C THR A 65 -12.79 -3.43 -2.14
N SER A 66 -13.96 -4.05 -2.22
CA SER A 66 -14.16 -5.33 -2.90
C SER A 66 -13.82 -5.24 -4.40
N ILE A 67 -13.31 -6.31 -4.98
CA ILE A 67 -12.99 -6.34 -6.42
C ILE A 67 -14.26 -6.19 -7.26
N GLU A 68 -15.34 -6.81 -6.79
CA GLU A 68 -16.66 -6.84 -7.40
C GLU A 68 -17.22 -5.42 -7.64
N ALA A 69 -16.98 -4.50 -6.70
CA ALA A 69 -17.39 -3.10 -6.84
C ALA A 69 -16.57 -2.31 -7.87
N ASN A 70 -15.42 -2.86 -8.29
CA ASN A 70 -14.35 -2.10 -8.92
C ASN A 70 -13.98 -2.55 -10.34
N VAL A 71 -14.31 -3.79 -10.72
CA VAL A 71 -14.30 -4.24 -12.13
C VAL A 71 -15.28 -3.43 -12.99
N LYS A 72 -15.12 -3.50 -14.32
CA LYS A 72 -15.93 -2.78 -15.30
C LYS A 72 -16.59 -3.75 -16.28
N THR A 73 -17.72 -3.35 -16.83
CA THR A 73 -18.20 -3.97 -18.06
C THR A 73 -17.46 -3.36 -19.24
N PHE A 74 -17.50 -4.02 -20.41
CA PHE A 74 -16.91 -3.46 -21.63
C PHE A 74 -17.43 -2.04 -21.94
N ALA A 75 -18.73 -1.81 -21.78
CA ALA A 75 -19.38 -0.52 -22.02
C ALA A 75 -18.96 0.57 -21.03
N THR A 76 -18.45 0.20 -19.85
CA THR A 76 -18.06 1.14 -18.78
C THR A 76 -16.55 1.18 -18.56
N LEU A 77 -15.76 0.59 -19.47
CA LEU A 77 -14.30 0.58 -19.36
C LEU A 77 -13.69 1.97 -19.55
N ALA A 78 -14.23 2.74 -20.49
CA ALA A 78 -13.74 4.08 -20.83
C ALA A 78 -14.68 5.18 -20.32
N GLN A 79 -14.11 6.37 -20.13
CA GLN A 79 -14.85 7.61 -19.91
C GLN A 79 -15.51 8.05 -21.20
N SER A 80 -16.67 8.70 -21.08
CA SER A 80 -17.40 9.30 -22.21
C SER A 80 -16.74 10.58 -22.73
N SER A 81 -15.91 11.23 -21.91
CA SER A 81 -15.25 12.50 -22.22
C SER A 81 -13.84 12.31 -22.77
N LEU A 82 -13.46 13.17 -23.72
CA LEU A 82 -12.08 13.30 -24.21
C LEU A 82 -11.16 13.93 -23.16
N VAL A 83 -11.66 14.89 -22.38
CA VAL A 83 -10.94 15.44 -21.22
C VAL A 83 -11.15 14.51 -20.03
N SER A 84 -10.08 14.23 -19.30
CA SER A 84 -10.08 13.26 -18.20
C SER A 84 -11.01 13.72 -17.06
N LEU A 85 -11.92 12.83 -16.63
CA LEU A 85 -12.83 13.06 -15.51
C LEU A 85 -12.21 12.53 -14.21
N TYR A 86 -12.04 13.40 -13.22
CA TYR A 86 -11.47 13.03 -11.90
C TYR A 86 -12.52 12.96 -10.78
N ALA A 87 -13.75 13.37 -11.06
CA ALA A 87 -14.87 13.34 -10.12
C ALA A 87 -16.12 12.73 -10.77
N GLY A 88 -17.13 12.44 -9.95
CA GLY A 88 -18.37 11.81 -10.41
C GLY A 88 -18.24 10.29 -10.63
N PRO A 89 -19.22 9.67 -11.32
CA PRO A 89 -19.34 8.22 -11.45
C PRO A 89 -18.30 7.58 -12.39
N GLU A 90 -17.72 8.35 -13.31
CA GLU A 90 -16.75 7.84 -14.31
C GLU A 90 -15.29 7.97 -13.88
N ARG A 91 -15.00 8.54 -12.70
CA ARG A 91 -13.64 8.90 -12.27
C ARG A 91 -12.64 7.75 -12.21
N PHE A 92 -13.12 6.51 -12.06
CA PHE A 92 -12.31 5.30 -12.04
C PHE A 92 -12.45 4.46 -13.34
N ARG A 93 -12.94 5.06 -14.42
CA ARG A 93 -12.88 4.51 -15.78
C ARG A 93 -11.64 5.06 -16.48
N TYR A 94 -11.20 4.38 -17.53
CA TYR A 94 -10.05 4.82 -18.30
C TYR A 94 -10.37 6.09 -19.09
N ALA A 95 -9.51 7.11 -19.04
CA ALA A 95 -9.69 8.28 -19.91
C ALA A 95 -9.73 7.84 -21.38
N LEU A 96 -10.50 8.54 -22.22
CA LEU A 96 -10.67 8.15 -23.62
C LEU A 96 -9.43 8.45 -24.46
N TRP A 97 -8.79 9.60 -24.24
CA TRP A 97 -7.66 10.03 -25.07
C TRP A 97 -6.42 9.11 -25.00
N PRO A 98 -6.02 8.52 -23.85
CA PRO A 98 -4.91 7.57 -23.83
C PRO A 98 -5.25 6.30 -24.60
N LEU A 99 -6.50 5.82 -24.56
CA LEU A 99 -6.92 4.65 -25.33
C LEU A 99 -6.81 4.92 -26.83
N LEU A 100 -7.19 6.12 -27.29
CA LEU A 100 -7.01 6.55 -28.68
C LEU A 100 -5.52 6.62 -29.05
N ALA A 101 -4.66 7.14 -28.17
CA ALA A 101 -3.21 7.15 -28.40
C ALA A 101 -2.62 5.72 -28.48
N GLY A 102 -3.07 4.82 -27.62
CA GLY A 102 -2.70 3.40 -27.65
C GLY A 102 -3.12 2.73 -28.97
N ALA A 103 -4.37 2.95 -29.39
CA ALA A 103 -4.88 2.47 -30.66
C ALA A 103 -4.08 3.02 -31.85
N ALA A 104 -3.77 4.32 -31.86
CA ALA A 104 -2.91 4.92 -32.89
C ALA A 104 -1.51 4.28 -32.92
N GLY A 105 -0.92 4.01 -31.75
CA GLY A 105 0.35 3.29 -31.61
C GLY A 105 0.32 1.89 -32.23
N ILE A 106 -0.72 1.10 -31.92
CA ILE A 106 -0.90 -0.26 -32.46
C ILE A 106 -1.16 -0.23 -33.96
N VAL A 107 -2.07 0.63 -34.42
CA VAL A 107 -2.38 0.78 -35.85
C VAL A 107 -1.12 1.19 -36.62
N GLY A 108 -0.36 2.16 -36.13
CA GLY A 108 0.89 2.55 -36.77
C GLY A 108 1.96 1.45 -36.71
N LEU A 109 2.00 0.63 -35.67
CA LEU A 109 2.88 -0.55 -35.62
C LEU A 109 2.56 -1.55 -36.73
N ILE A 110 1.27 -1.80 -37.00
CA ILE A 110 0.80 -2.72 -38.05
C ILE A 110 0.99 -2.13 -39.46
N LEU A 111 0.62 -0.86 -39.65
CA LEU A 111 0.62 -0.23 -40.97
C LEU A 111 2.01 0.19 -41.45
N THR A 112 2.94 0.48 -40.53
CA THR A 112 4.31 0.82 -40.93
C THR A 112 5.08 -0.44 -41.28
N ARG A 113 5.37 -0.64 -42.58
CA ARG A 113 6.19 -1.75 -43.11
C ARG A 113 7.68 -1.72 -42.69
N ARG A 114 8.03 -0.95 -41.65
CA ARG A 114 9.39 -0.90 -41.13
C ARG A 114 9.63 -2.11 -40.23
N THR A 115 10.86 -2.61 -40.20
CA THR A 115 11.28 -3.59 -39.20
C THR A 115 11.25 -2.94 -37.83
N ARG A 116 10.35 -3.41 -36.96
CA ARG A 116 10.18 -2.89 -35.59
C ARG A 116 10.76 -3.89 -34.57
N PRO A 117 11.31 -3.41 -33.45
CA PRO A 117 11.78 -4.30 -32.39
C PRO A 117 10.64 -5.23 -31.92
N ALA A 118 10.91 -6.54 -31.87
CA ALA A 118 9.91 -7.54 -31.45
C ALA A 118 9.33 -7.26 -30.05
N ILE A 119 10.09 -6.58 -29.19
CA ILE A 119 9.65 -6.18 -27.84
C ILE A 119 8.46 -5.22 -27.84
N LEU A 120 8.14 -4.53 -28.93
CA LEU A 120 6.92 -3.72 -29.00
C LEU A 120 5.64 -4.58 -28.93
N TRP A 121 5.68 -5.81 -29.46
CA TRP A 121 4.55 -6.73 -29.37
C TRP A 121 4.31 -7.25 -27.96
N PHE A 122 5.35 -7.33 -27.12
CA PHE A 122 5.19 -7.57 -25.69
C PHE A 122 4.31 -6.49 -25.05
N TRP A 123 4.52 -5.22 -25.38
CA TRP A 123 3.73 -4.11 -24.84
C TRP A 123 2.30 -4.08 -25.38
N VAL A 124 2.07 -4.54 -26.62
CA VAL A 124 0.70 -4.77 -27.13
C VAL A 124 0.00 -5.86 -26.30
N GLY A 125 0.67 -6.98 -26.03
CA GLY A 125 0.15 -8.06 -25.20
C GLY A 125 -0.11 -7.62 -23.75
N ALA A 126 0.83 -6.91 -23.14
CA ALA A 126 0.69 -6.37 -21.79
C ALA A 126 -0.50 -5.39 -21.70
N LEU A 127 -0.65 -4.49 -22.67
CA LEU A 127 -1.80 -3.58 -22.76
C LEU A 127 -3.12 -4.36 -22.85
N ALA A 128 -3.19 -5.34 -23.75
CA ALA A 128 -4.40 -6.16 -23.93
C ALA A 128 -4.77 -6.94 -22.66
N ILE A 129 -3.81 -7.64 -22.05
CA ILE A 129 -4.03 -8.44 -20.84
C ILE A 129 -4.48 -7.55 -19.69
N VAL A 130 -3.81 -6.42 -19.46
CA VAL A 130 -4.15 -5.56 -18.32
C VAL A 130 -5.51 -4.88 -18.52
N LEU A 131 -5.92 -4.56 -19.76
CA LEU A 131 -7.27 -4.10 -20.07
C LEU A 131 -8.33 -5.18 -19.83
N LEU A 132 -8.07 -6.43 -20.23
CA LEU A 132 -8.99 -7.56 -20.00
C LEU A 132 -9.21 -7.84 -18.52
N VAL A 133 -8.16 -7.72 -17.70
CA VAL A 133 -8.21 -7.92 -16.25
C VAL A 133 -8.99 -6.81 -15.52
N GLN A 134 -9.36 -5.72 -16.21
CA GLN A 134 -10.30 -4.73 -15.65
C GLN A 134 -11.76 -5.17 -15.77
N LEU A 135 -12.05 -6.13 -16.65
CA LEU A 135 -13.41 -6.52 -16.97
C LEU A 135 -13.98 -7.45 -15.90
N ASP A 136 -15.29 -7.38 -15.70
CA ASP A 136 -16.07 -8.31 -14.86
C ASP A 136 -15.88 -9.78 -15.25
N ALA A 137 -15.67 -10.07 -16.54
CA ALA A 137 -15.30 -11.40 -17.02
C ALA A 137 -14.01 -11.95 -16.38
N SER A 138 -13.14 -11.10 -15.84
CA SER A 138 -11.92 -11.50 -15.13
C SER A 138 -12.15 -11.81 -13.65
N LEU A 139 -13.37 -11.68 -13.12
CA LEU A 139 -13.67 -11.89 -11.71
C LEU A 139 -13.18 -13.25 -11.16
N PRO A 140 -13.27 -14.38 -11.90
CA PRO A 140 -12.69 -15.64 -11.44
C PRO A 140 -11.18 -15.58 -11.19
N LEU A 141 -10.42 -14.78 -11.95
CA LEU A 141 -8.99 -14.56 -11.71
C LEU A 141 -8.78 -13.90 -10.34
N TRP A 142 -9.58 -12.87 -10.05
CA TRP A 142 -9.45 -12.10 -8.82
C TRP A 142 -9.89 -12.85 -7.57
N GLN A 143 -10.89 -13.72 -7.69
CA GLN A 143 -11.45 -14.46 -6.57
C GLN A 143 -10.65 -15.74 -6.25
N ASN A 144 -10.07 -16.39 -7.25
CA ASN A 144 -9.46 -17.71 -7.08
C ASN A 144 -7.93 -17.72 -7.08
N VAL A 145 -7.27 -16.70 -7.66
CA VAL A 145 -5.80 -16.66 -7.62
C VAL A 145 -5.31 -16.10 -6.29
N PRO A 146 -4.47 -16.83 -5.54
CA PRO A 146 -3.92 -16.36 -4.27
C PRO A 146 -3.25 -15.01 -4.41
N PHE A 147 -3.36 -14.18 -3.36
CA PHE A 147 -2.79 -12.83 -3.25
C PHE A 147 -3.31 -11.77 -4.24
N VAL A 148 -3.88 -12.15 -5.38
CA VAL A 148 -4.36 -11.20 -6.40
C VAL A 148 -5.46 -10.29 -5.86
N ARG A 149 -6.34 -10.81 -5.00
CA ARG A 149 -7.41 -10.02 -4.35
C ARG A 149 -6.88 -8.87 -3.48
N PHE A 150 -5.66 -8.95 -2.94
CA PHE A 150 -5.04 -7.88 -2.14
C PHE A 150 -4.69 -6.63 -2.97
N ILE A 151 -4.76 -6.71 -4.29
CA ILE A 151 -4.69 -5.52 -5.13
C ILE A 151 -5.93 -4.64 -4.89
N GLN A 152 -7.10 -5.20 -4.51
CA GLN A 152 -8.38 -4.52 -4.19
C GLN A 152 -9.03 -3.73 -5.33
N PHE A 153 -8.20 -3.02 -6.09
CA PHE A 153 -8.61 -2.05 -7.09
C PHE A 153 -7.92 -2.39 -8.41
N PRO A 154 -8.64 -2.98 -9.38
CA PRO A 154 -8.09 -3.28 -10.71
C PRO A 154 -7.42 -2.06 -11.38
N TRP A 155 -7.95 -0.86 -11.11
CA TRP A 155 -7.39 0.40 -11.61
C TRP A 155 -5.98 0.73 -11.10
N ARG A 156 -5.46 0.06 -10.07
CA ARG A 156 -4.03 0.15 -9.70
C ARG A 156 -3.11 -0.30 -10.84
N LEU A 157 -3.62 -1.10 -11.78
CA LEU A 157 -2.89 -1.53 -12.97
C LEU A 157 -2.90 -0.50 -14.09
N TYR A 158 -3.62 0.63 -13.95
CA TYR A 158 -3.68 1.69 -14.97
C TYR A 158 -2.29 2.27 -15.26
N GLY A 159 -1.37 2.25 -14.29
CA GLY A 159 0.03 2.62 -14.54
C GLY A 159 0.69 1.77 -15.65
N ILE A 160 0.41 0.46 -15.70
CA ILE A 160 0.95 -0.43 -16.74
C ILE A 160 0.30 -0.13 -18.11
N ILE A 161 -0.99 0.16 -18.13
CA ILE A 161 -1.70 0.55 -19.36
C ILE A 161 -1.12 1.86 -19.90
N ALA A 162 -0.99 2.90 -19.05
CA ALA A 162 -0.42 4.19 -19.43
C ALA A 162 1.01 4.05 -19.94
N PHE A 163 1.84 3.24 -19.25
CA PHE A 163 3.22 2.99 -19.67
C PHE A 163 3.30 2.26 -21.02
N SER A 164 2.48 1.23 -21.22
CA SER A 164 2.37 0.52 -22.50
C SER A 164 1.95 1.47 -23.64
N ILE A 165 0.94 2.32 -23.40
CA ILE A 165 0.48 3.33 -24.36
C ILE A 165 1.59 4.31 -24.70
N ALA A 166 2.34 4.82 -23.71
CA ALA A 166 3.43 5.75 -23.94
C ALA A 166 4.53 5.14 -24.84
N ILE A 167 4.88 3.86 -24.61
CA ILE A 167 5.84 3.13 -25.45
C ILE A 167 5.30 2.96 -26.88
N LEU A 168 4.07 2.47 -27.02
CA LEU A 168 3.47 2.16 -28.32
C LEU A 168 3.21 3.43 -29.15
N PHE A 169 2.72 4.50 -28.53
CA PHE A 169 2.52 5.79 -29.18
C PHE A 169 3.86 6.44 -29.52
N GLY A 170 4.82 6.44 -28.60
CA GLY A 170 6.17 6.94 -28.83
C GLY A 170 6.90 6.22 -29.98
N ALA A 171 6.63 4.93 -30.16
CA ALA A 171 7.18 4.16 -31.26
C ALA A 171 6.79 4.71 -32.64
N LEU A 172 5.67 5.44 -32.79
CA LEU A 172 5.31 6.10 -34.05
C LEU A 172 6.38 7.09 -34.52
N PHE A 173 7.09 7.70 -33.57
CA PHE A 173 8.12 8.71 -33.81
C PHE A 173 9.54 8.13 -33.74
N ALA A 174 9.71 6.90 -33.23
CA ALA A 174 10.99 6.20 -33.17
C ALA A 174 11.54 5.93 -34.59
N GLY A 175 12.50 6.75 -35.01
CA GLY A 175 13.09 6.73 -36.36
C GLY A 175 13.11 8.09 -37.05
N ALA A 176 12.45 9.11 -36.51
CA ALA A 176 12.71 10.49 -36.89
C ALA A 176 14.10 10.89 -36.38
N ARG A 177 15.09 10.93 -37.28
CA ARG A 177 16.44 11.40 -36.94
C ARG A 177 16.39 12.90 -36.63
N LEU A 178 16.55 13.26 -35.36
CA LEU A 178 16.77 14.64 -34.90
C LEU A 178 18.23 15.10 -35.13
N THR A 179 18.98 14.42 -36.00
CA THR A 179 20.45 14.42 -36.00
C THR A 179 21.09 15.57 -36.79
N SER A 180 20.35 16.63 -37.12
CA SER A 180 20.96 17.86 -37.62
C SER A 180 20.25 19.06 -37.04
N TRP A 181 21.00 20.05 -36.56
CA TRP A 181 20.46 21.37 -36.19
C TRP A 181 19.81 22.08 -37.39
N SER A 182 20.05 21.61 -38.63
CA SER A 182 19.38 22.03 -39.87
C SER A 182 18.16 21.18 -40.26
N ALA A 183 17.83 20.13 -39.50
CA ALA A 183 16.62 19.35 -39.72
C ALA A 183 15.40 20.18 -39.28
N SER A 184 14.42 20.32 -40.19
CA SER A 184 13.16 21.06 -39.98
C SER A 184 12.64 20.94 -38.55
N TRP A 185 12.44 22.06 -37.85
CA TRP A 185 11.89 22.18 -36.49
C TRP A 185 10.48 21.59 -36.31
N LYS A 186 9.83 21.23 -37.41
CA LYS A 186 8.46 20.71 -37.51
C LYS A 186 8.14 19.48 -36.63
N PRO A 187 8.96 18.41 -36.53
CA PRO A 187 8.65 17.26 -35.69
C PRO A 187 8.81 17.58 -34.21
N VAL A 188 9.73 18.47 -33.84
CA VAL A 188 9.87 18.95 -32.46
C VAL A 188 8.63 19.75 -32.06
N VAL A 189 8.18 20.68 -32.92
CA VAL A 189 6.94 21.43 -32.66
C VAL A 189 5.71 20.53 -32.67
N ALA A 190 5.62 19.54 -33.55
CA ALA A 190 4.52 18.58 -33.53
C ALA A 190 4.50 17.75 -32.24
N ALA A 191 5.66 17.28 -31.77
CA ALA A 191 5.78 16.57 -30.51
C ALA A 191 5.41 17.48 -29.32
N ALA A 192 5.90 18.72 -29.29
CA ALA A 192 5.56 19.70 -28.26
C ALA A 192 4.06 20.03 -28.25
N ALA A 193 3.44 20.20 -29.42
CA ALA A 193 2.02 20.44 -29.56
C ALA A 193 1.19 19.23 -29.08
N LEU A 194 1.60 17.99 -29.39
CA LEU A 194 0.96 16.79 -28.88
C LEU A 194 1.09 16.66 -27.36
N LEU A 195 2.26 16.95 -26.80
CA LEU A 195 2.47 16.96 -25.35
C LEU A 195 1.59 18.02 -24.68
N ALA A 196 1.51 19.23 -25.25
CA ALA A 196 0.63 20.29 -24.76
C ALA A 196 -0.85 19.88 -24.84
N LEU A 197 -1.25 19.24 -25.93
CA LEU A 197 -2.61 18.71 -26.10
C LEU A 197 -2.93 17.64 -25.05
N PHE A 198 -2.04 16.66 -24.84
CA PHE A 198 -2.26 15.62 -23.83
C PHE A 198 -2.28 16.18 -22.41
N ALA A 199 -1.40 17.14 -22.11
CA ALA A 199 -1.44 17.86 -20.84
C ALA A 199 -2.77 18.60 -20.66
N TRP A 200 -3.27 19.27 -21.70
CA TRP A 200 -4.58 19.93 -21.67
C TRP A 200 -5.73 18.93 -21.43
N LEU A 201 -5.78 17.84 -22.20
CA LEU A 201 -6.79 16.78 -22.03
C LEU A 201 -6.73 16.11 -20.65
N SER A 202 -5.57 16.12 -19.99
CA SER A 202 -5.41 15.62 -18.63
C SER A 202 -5.76 16.65 -17.56
N ILE A 203 -5.49 17.93 -17.76
CA ILE A 203 -5.55 18.93 -16.67
C ILE A 203 -6.81 19.80 -16.74
N ALA A 204 -7.44 19.95 -17.90
CA ALA A 204 -8.56 20.89 -18.08
C ALA A 204 -9.76 20.64 -17.15
N ASN A 205 -9.96 19.42 -16.66
CA ASN A 205 -10.99 19.09 -15.67
C ASN A 205 -10.43 18.61 -14.32
N LEU A 206 -9.17 18.92 -14.01
CA LEU A 206 -8.57 18.65 -12.71
C LEU A 206 -9.15 19.63 -11.67
N ARG A 207 -10.28 19.24 -11.06
CA ARG A 207 -10.99 20.03 -10.05
C ARG A 207 -11.13 19.23 -8.74
N PRO A 208 -10.09 19.20 -7.89
CA PRO A 208 -10.08 18.41 -6.65
C PRO A 208 -11.27 18.70 -5.73
N ALA A 209 -11.75 19.95 -5.71
CA ALA A 209 -12.90 20.40 -4.92
C ALA A 209 -14.23 19.68 -5.24
N LEU A 210 -14.31 18.91 -6.34
CA LEU A 210 -15.49 18.09 -6.66
C LEU A 210 -15.47 16.70 -6.00
N LEU A 211 -14.42 16.35 -5.26
CA LEU A 211 -14.35 15.08 -4.55
C LEU A 211 -15.16 15.13 -3.25
N PRO A 212 -15.95 14.09 -2.90
CA PRO A 212 -16.85 14.11 -1.75
C PRO A 212 -16.22 14.43 -0.39
N ASN A 213 -14.92 14.16 -0.23
CA ASN A 213 -14.16 14.36 1.02
C ASN A 213 -12.97 15.28 0.80
N TRP A 214 -13.06 16.18 -0.17
CA TRP A 214 -12.02 17.19 -0.36
C TRP A 214 -12.13 18.24 0.75
N GLU A 215 -11.06 18.38 1.52
CA GLU A 215 -10.91 19.43 2.51
C GLU A 215 -9.57 20.12 2.26
N MET A 216 -9.57 21.45 2.27
CA MET A 216 -8.32 22.22 2.23
C MET A 216 -7.67 22.12 3.61
N THR A 217 -6.68 21.24 3.75
CA THR A 217 -5.93 21.06 5.00
C THR A 217 -4.63 21.87 4.92
N GLY A 218 -4.44 22.80 5.84
CA GLY A 218 -3.17 23.51 6.04
C GLY A 218 -2.30 22.84 7.10
N GLU A 219 -1.05 23.28 7.21
CA GLU A 219 -0.12 22.81 8.26
C GLU A 219 -0.69 23.07 9.66
N ALA A 220 -1.40 24.18 9.87
CA ALA A 220 -2.06 24.51 11.14
C ALA A 220 -3.13 23.48 11.56
N ASP A 221 -3.71 22.76 10.60
CA ASP A 221 -4.71 21.70 10.83
C ASP A 221 -4.05 20.35 11.16
N ILE A 222 -2.72 20.26 11.14
CA ILE A 222 -1.96 19.09 11.57
C ILE A 222 -1.66 19.23 13.05
N ASN A 223 -2.72 19.14 13.86
CA ASN A 223 -2.62 19.19 15.32
C ASN A 223 -3.51 18.13 15.96
N ARG A 224 -3.26 17.85 17.25
CA ARG A 224 -3.95 16.78 18.00
C ARG A 224 -5.47 16.94 18.02
N ILE A 225 -5.98 18.17 18.12
CA ILE A 225 -7.42 18.45 18.18
C ILE A 225 -8.07 18.15 16.82
N ALA A 226 -7.49 18.67 15.74
CA ALA A 226 -7.99 18.42 14.38
C ALA A 226 -7.91 16.93 14.01
N MET A 227 -6.83 16.23 14.40
CA MET A 227 -6.73 14.78 14.21
C MET A 227 -7.80 14.02 15.02
N TRP A 228 -8.06 14.43 16.27
CA TRP A 228 -9.11 13.84 17.09
C TRP A 228 -10.50 14.05 16.46
N GLN A 229 -10.84 15.27 16.05
CA GLN A 229 -12.12 15.59 15.37
C GLN A 229 -12.29 14.79 14.09
N ARG A 230 -11.27 14.70 13.23
CA ARG A 230 -11.32 13.88 12.02
C ARG A 230 -11.48 12.38 12.34
N GLY A 231 -10.83 11.90 13.40
CA GLY A 231 -11.00 10.53 13.88
C GLY A 231 -12.45 10.17 14.22
N GLN A 232 -13.28 11.14 14.60
CA GLN A 232 -14.70 10.92 14.92
C GLN A 232 -15.57 10.68 13.69
N VAL A 233 -15.14 11.09 12.50
CA VAL A 233 -15.86 10.81 11.25
C VAL A 233 -15.75 9.32 10.93
N GLY A 234 -14.56 8.74 11.16
CA GLY A 234 -14.23 7.38 10.78
C GLY A 234 -14.13 7.20 9.27
N TYR A 235 -13.31 6.24 8.81
CA TYR A 235 -13.21 5.94 7.40
C TYR A 235 -12.93 4.45 7.19
N PRO A 236 -13.89 3.67 6.64
CA PRO A 236 -13.78 2.20 6.55
C PRO A 236 -12.54 1.71 5.79
N LEU A 237 -12.04 2.51 4.84
CA LEU A 237 -10.84 2.21 4.05
C LEU A 237 -9.54 2.18 4.87
N PHE A 238 -9.54 2.66 6.12
CA PHE A 238 -8.35 2.74 6.97
C PHE A 238 -8.41 1.86 8.23
N GLY A 239 -9.47 1.07 8.41
CA GLY A 239 -9.60 0.11 9.52
C GLY A 239 -8.86 -1.21 9.31
N ASP A 240 -8.16 -1.37 8.19
CA ASP A 240 -7.42 -2.58 7.84
C ASP A 240 -6.25 -2.85 8.79
N TYR A 241 -5.72 -1.81 9.45
CA TYR A 241 -4.68 -1.95 10.48
C TYR A 241 -5.23 -1.95 11.91
N THR A 242 -6.55 -1.85 12.11
CA THR A 242 -7.16 -1.99 13.44
C THR A 242 -6.83 -3.38 14.00
N LEU A 243 -6.41 -3.45 15.27
CA LEU A 243 -6.02 -4.73 15.87
C LEU A 243 -7.25 -5.61 16.10
N ARG A 244 -7.07 -6.92 15.95
CA ARG A 244 -8.12 -7.90 16.23
C ARG A 244 -8.58 -7.89 17.69
N THR A 245 -7.71 -7.44 18.60
CA THR A 245 -7.96 -7.31 20.03
C THR A 245 -8.89 -6.14 20.37
N LEU A 246 -9.11 -5.19 19.46
CA LEU A 246 -10.11 -4.14 19.64
C LEU A 246 -11.49 -4.65 19.27
N SER A 247 -12.42 -4.53 20.21
CA SER A 247 -13.85 -4.80 19.96
C SER A 247 -14.55 -3.63 19.26
N ILE A 248 -13.90 -2.48 19.16
CA ILE A 248 -14.36 -1.29 18.44
C ILE A 248 -13.57 -1.07 17.14
N ASP A 249 -14.11 -0.20 16.29
CA ASP A 249 -13.41 0.37 15.14
C ASP A 249 -12.58 1.61 15.55
N ASP A 250 -11.82 2.16 14.60
CA ASP A 250 -10.97 3.33 14.86
C ASP A 250 -11.78 4.56 15.29
N ARG A 251 -13.00 4.69 14.77
CA ARG A 251 -13.92 5.77 15.18
C ARG A 251 -14.29 5.65 16.65
N GLY A 252 -14.54 4.44 17.13
CA GLY A 252 -14.81 4.16 18.54
C GLY A 252 -13.69 4.58 19.49
N LEU A 253 -12.45 4.78 19.01
CA LEU A 253 -11.36 5.33 19.82
C LEU A 253 -11.45 6.85 20.02
N ALA A 254 -12.11 7.56 19.09
CA ALA A 254 -12.25 9.02 19.12
C ALA A 254 -13.58 9.49 19.74
N LEU A 255 -14.51 8.56 19.99
CA LEU A 255 -15.80 8.85 20.60
C LEU A 255 -15.76 8.64 22.13
N SER A 256 -16.32 9.59 22.86
CA SER A 256 -16.57 9.43 24.30
C SER A 256 -17.60 8.33 24.53
N ARG A 257 -17.41 7.54 25.58
CA ARG A 257 -18.36 6.50 26.00
C ARG A 257 -19.19 6.96 27.20
N PRO A 258 -20.49 6.63 27.23
CA PRO A 258 -21.31 6.85 28.42
C PRO A 258 -20.75 6.10 29.63
N VAL A 259 -21.14 6.50 30.84
CA VAL A 259 -20.72 5.83 32.08
C VAL A 259 -21.35 4.44 32.18
N GLU A 260 -22.53 4.30 31.57
CA GLU A 260 -23.37 3.12 31.56
C GLU A 260 -22.99 2.10 30.48
N ASP A 261 -21.96 2.38 29.66
CA ASP A 261 -21.49 1.45 28.63
C ASP A 261 -21.06 0.13 29.31
N PRO A 262 -21.72 -1.00 29.02
CA PRO A 262 -21.44 -2.29 29.67
C PRO A 262 -20.02 -2.79 29.38
N MET A 263 -19.37 -2.23 28.36
CA MET A 263 -18.00 -2.53 28.00
C MET A 263 -16.99 -1.54 28.58
N ARG A 264 -17.44 -0.51 29.30
CA ARG A 264 -16.58 0.39 30.04
C ARG A 264 -15.84 -0.41 31.10
N LEU A 265 -14.51 -0.35 31.05
CA LEU A 265 -13.71 -1.00 32.06
C LEU A 265 -13.95 -0.37 33.43
N PRO A 266 -13.96 -1.16 34.52
CA PRO A 266 -14.13 -0.63 35.86
C PRO A 266 -13.01 0.38 36.18
N PRO A 267 -13.30 1.38 37.04
CA PRO A 267 -12.27 2.22 37.64
C PRO A 267 -11.16 1.35 38.23
N ILE A 268 -9.92 1.74 37.99
CA ILE A 268 -8.76 1.03 38.53
C ILE A 268 -8.51 1.56 39.93
N VAL A 269 -8.27 0.67 40.89
CA VAL A 269 -7.71 1.06 42.19
C VAL A 269 -6.29 1.56 41.92
N ALA A 270 -6.10 2.88 41.97
CA ALA A 270 -4.80 3.47 41.74
C ALA A 270 -3.85 3.06 42.88
N PRO A 271 -2.61 2.68 42.58
CA PRO A 271 -1.60 2.46 43.61
C PRO A 271 -1.30 3.77 44.33
N GLU A 272 -0.74 3.69 45.55
CA GLU A 272 -0.43 4.86 46.38
C GLU A 272 0.50 5.85 45.69
N SER A 273 1.45 5.34 44.90
CA SER A 273 2.29 6.17 44.04
C SER A 273 2.71 5.45 42.76
N ILE A 274 2.77 6.22 41.66
CA ILE A 274 3.39 5.82 40.39
C ILE A 274 4.31 6.95 39.95
N GLU A 275 5.60 6.68 39.86
CA GLU A 275 6.57 7.62 39.30
C GLU A 275 7.08 7.13 37.94
N VAL A 276 6.85 7.92 36.89
CA VAL A 276 7.32 7.61 35.54
C VAL A 276 8.80 7.99 35.41
N ARG A 277 9.68 6.99 35.34
CA ARG A 277 11.13 7.17 35.17
C ARG A 277 11.54 7.36 33.72
N ALA A 278 10.85 6.69 32.81
CA ALA A 278 11.08 6.80 31.38
C ALA A 278 9.80 6.44 30.62
N GLU A 279 9.49 7.21 29.59
CA GLU A 279 8.38 6.94 28.67
C GLU A 279 8.83 7.22 27.24
N ASN A 280 8.53 6.26 26.35
CA ASN A 280 8.51 6.46 24.92
C ASN A 280 7.38 5.59 24.30
N PRO A 281 7.10 5.68 22.99
CA PRO A 281 5.97 4.98 22.38
C PRO A 281 5.93 3.45 22.58
N VAL A 282 7.08 2.83 22.84
CA VAL A 282 7.25 1.37 22.97
C VAL A 282 7.82 0.93 24.31
N ARG A 283 8.06 1.84 25.25
CA ARG A 283 8.66 1.50 26.56
C ARG A 283 8.27 2.47 27.66
N TYR A 284 7.92 1.89 28.82
CA TYR A 284 7.57 2.58 30.06
C TYR A 284 8.36 1.97 31.21
N VAL A 285 8.92 2.82 32.07
CA VAL A 285 9.56 2.42 33.33
C VAL A 285 8.87 3.19 34.45
N LEU A 286 8.24 2.44 35.35
CA LEU A 286 7.42 2.97 36.43
C LEU A 286 7.98 2.47 37.76
N ASP A 287 8.19 3.35 38.73
CA ASP A 287 8.38 2.95 40.12
C ASP A 287 7.01 3.04 40.80
N VAL A 288 6.58 1.95 41.43
CA VAL A 288 5.22 1.77 41.97
C VAL A 288 5.28 1.43 43.45
N ARG A 289 4.39 2.03 44.24
CA ARG A 289 4.03 1.57 45.58
C ARG A 289 2.53 1.33 45.65
N ALA A 290 2.13 0.11 45.98
CA ALA A 290 0.72 -0.29 46.03
C ALA A 290 0.41 -1.05 47.32
N ALA A 291 -0.57 -0.61 48.11
CA ALA A 291 -0.99 -1.33 49.32
C ALA A 291 -1.78 -2.61 49.03
N GLU A 292 -2.46 -2.66 47.88
CA GLU A 292 -3.32 -3.77 47.44
C GLU A 292 -2.95 -4.20 46.00
N PRO A 293 -3.30 -5.43 45.58
CA PRO A 293 -3.21 -5.82 44.19
C PRO A 293 -3.98 -4.86 43.28
N TRP A 294 -3.41 -4.55 42.12
CA TRP A 294 -3.99 -3.60 41.19
C TRP A 294 -3.72 -3.99 39.74
N THR A 295 -4.54 -3.44 38.83
CA THR A 295 -4.41 -3.70 37.41
C THR A 295 -3.66 -2.55 36.74
N LEU A 296 -2.50 -2.84 36.18
CA LEU A 296 -1.87 -1.93 35.21
C LEU A 296 -2.70 -1.93 33.93
N ARG A 297 -3.11 -0.74 33.48
CA ARG A 297 -3.76 -0.55 32.19
C ARG A 297 -3.13 0.62 31.45
N LEU A 298 -2.32 0.30 30.46
CA LEU A 298 -1.66 1.32 29.66
C LEU A 298 -2.61 1.78 28.54
N HIS A 299 -2.68 3.09 28.27
CA HIS A 299 -3.43 3.65 27.13
C HIS A 299 -2.74 3.35 25.77
N ARG A 300 -2.42 2.09 25.54
CA ARG A 300 -1.85 1.52 24.32
C ARG A 300 -2.67 0.29 23.93
N PRO A 301 -3.12 0.20 22.67
CA PRO A 301 -3.69 -1.04 22.16
C PRO A 301 -2.70 -2.20 22.26
N TYR A 302 -3.19 -3.35 22.68
CA TYR A 302 -2.44 -4.58 22.80
C TYR A 302 -2.21 -5.19 21.42
N PHE A 303 -0.95 -5.14 21.00
CA PHE A 303 -0.41 -5.91 19.91
C PHE A 303 0.51 -7.03 20.46
N PRO A 304 0.46 -8.27 19.96
CA PRO A 304 1.38 -9.33 20.38
C PRO A 304 2.86 -8.91 20.32
N GLY A 305 3.54 -8.93 21.46
CA GLY A 305 4.90 -8.41 21.62
C GLY A 305 5.08 -7.51 22.83
N TRP A 306 3.99 -6.93 23.36
CA TRP A 306 4.02 -6.24 24.66
C TRP A 306 4.37 -7.20 25.80
N GLN A 307 5.31 -6.78 26.62
CA GLN A 307 5.81 -7.51 27.79
C GLN A 307 5.76 -6.58 28.99
N VAL A 308 5.36 -7.11 30.14
CA VAL A 308 5.39 -6.43 31.43
C VAL A 308 6.31 -7.23 32.35
N THR A 309 7.22 -6.55 33.04
CA THR A 309 8.06 -7.15 34.07
C THR A 309 7.92 -6.39 35.38
N GLN A 310 7.90 -7.12 36.49
CA GLN A 310 7.95 -6.63 37.85
C GLN A 310 9.31 -6.98 38.43
N ASN A 311 10.15 -5.99 38.76
CA ASN A 311 11.53 -6.20 39.23
C ASN A 311 12.33 -7.17 38.33
N GLY A 312 12.07 -7.15 37.01
CA GLY A 312 12.70 -8.03 36.03
C GLY A 312 12.02 -9.39 35.82
N ALA A 313 11.10 -9.82 36.70
CA ALA A 313 10.31 -11.03 36.51
C ALA A 313 9.12 -10.78 35.57
N PRO A 314 8.86 -11.64 34.58
CA PRO A 314 7.76 -11.46 33.64
C PRO A 314 6.39 -11.62 34.30
N VAL A 315 5.45 -10.77 33.91
CA VAL A 315 4.04 -10.79 34.34
C VAL A 315 3.17 -11.07 33.12
N PRO A 316 2.13 -11.92 33.21
CA PRO A 316 1.19 -12.13 32.11
C PRO A 316 0.56 -10.82 31.64
N VAL A 317 0.50 -10.65 30.32
CA VAL A 317 -0.09 -9.47 29.67
C VAL A 317 -1.24 -9.92 28.78
N ALA A 318 -2.35 -9.19 28.83
CA ALA A 318 -3.53 -9.47 28.02
C ALA A 318 -4.18 -8.17 27.52
N PRO A 319 -4.96 -8.23 26.42
CA PRO A 319 -5.84 -7.13 26.04
C PRO A 319 -6.95 -6.93 27.07
N GLY A 320 -7.13 -5.69 27.53
CA GLY A 320 -8.15 -5.30 28.51
C GLY A 320 -9.25 -4.42 27.89
N GLY A 321 -10.49 -4.86 28.04
CA GLY A 321 -11.71 -4.15 27.65
C GLY A 321 -11.85 -3.91 26.15
N VAL A 322 -12.82 -3.09 25.77
CA VAL A 322 -13.15 -2.78 24.35
C VAL A 322 -12.01 -2.18 23.54
N GLY A 323 -11.15 -1.38 24.19
CA GLY A 323 -9.97 -0.79 23.55
C GLY A 323 -8.82 -1.79 23.36
N GLY A 324 -8.99 -3.03 23.84
CA GLY A 324 -7.94 -4.05 23.82
C GLY A 324 -6.64 -3.55 24.43
N LEU A 325 -6.69 -2.83 25.55
CA LEU A 325 -5.53 -2.12 26.09
C LEU A 325 -4.51 -3.07 26.72
N VAL A 326 -3.22 -2.75 26.63
CA VAL A 326 -2.16 -3.51 27.32
C VAL A 326 -2.44 -3.50 28.82
N SER A 327 -2.77 -4.68 29.36
CA SER A 327 -3.18 -4.84 30.76
C SER A 327 -2.42 -5.99 31.44
N ALA A 328 -2.10 -5.81 32.72
CA ALA A 328 -1.44 -6.82 33.55
C ALA A 328 -1.89 -6.68 35.01
N GLU A 329 -2.13 -7.79 35.68
CA GLU A 329 -2.41 -7.83 37.12
C GLU A 329 -1.10 -7.82 37.90
N LEU A 330 -0.99 -6.90 38.87
CA LEU A 330 0.21 -6.72 39.67
C LEU A 330 -0.13 -6.84 41.17
N PRO A 331 0.77 -7.43 41.99
CA PRO A 331 0.54 -7.61 43.41
C PRO A 331 0.70 -6.29 44.18
N ALA A 332 0.32 -6.28 45.45
CA ALA A 332 0.74 -5.23 46.38
C ALA A 332 2.28 -5.22 46.55
N GLY A 333 2.83 -4.06 46.89
CA GLY A 333 4.22 -3.86 47.28
C GLY A 333 4.91 -2.71 46.57
N ASP A 334 6.22 -2.66 46.75
CA ASP A 334 7.12 -1.65 46.20
C ASP A 334 8.03 -2.29 45.15
N TYR A 335 7.88 -1.87 43.89
CA TYR A 335 8.63 -2.46 42.79
C TYR A 335 8.71 -1.55 41.57
N ARG A 336 9.62 -1.91 40.68
CA ARG A 336 9.73 -1.33 39.35
C ARG A 336 8.95 -2.16 38.35
N VAL A 337 8.09 -1.50 37.59
CA VAL A 337 7.42 -2.07 36.42
C VAL A 337 8.10 -1.59 35.16
N VAL A 338 8.46 -2.52 34.26
CA VAL A 338 8.88 -2.18 32.90
C VAL A 338 7.88 -2.76 31.93
N VAL A 339 7.24 -1.89 31.16
CA VAL A 339 6.39 -2.27 30.03
C VAL A 339 7.18 -2.00 28.76
N ALA A 340 7.37 -2.99 27.90
CA ALA A 340 8.13 -2.81 26.67
C ALA A 340 7.51 -3.61 25.52
N PHE A 341 7.55 -3.05 24.31
CA PHE A 341 7.21 -3.77 23.10
C PHE A 341 8.45 -4.46 22.55
N GLY A 342 8.45 -5.78 22.59
CA GLY A 342 9.53 -6.62 22.05
C GLY A 342 9.22 -7.15 20.65
N ASP A 343 10.24 -7.70 20.01
CA ASP A 343 10.08 -8.40 18.75
C ASP A 343 9.50 -9.80 18.93
N SER A 344 8.59 -10.18 18.03
CA SER A 344 8.17 -11.56 17.87
C SER A 344 9.29 -12.42 17.25
N THR A 345 9.15 -13.73 17.34
CA THR A 345 10.08 -14.66 16.65
C THR A 345 10.09 -14.43 15.14
N ILE A 346 8.94 -14.11 14.54
CA ILE A 346 8.80 -13.81 13.10
C ILE A 346 9.61 -12.56 12.74
N ARG A 347 9.46 -11.48 13.51
CA ARG A 347 10.18 -10.21 13.29
C ARG A 347 11.68 -10.39 13.46
N ARG A 348 12.12 -11.09 14.51
CA ARG A 348 13.55 -11.38 14.70
C ARG A 348 14.14 -12.15 13.52
N ALA A 349 13.45 -13.19 13.03
CA ALA A 349 13.90 -13.94 11.88
C ALA A 349 13.96 -13.07 10.61
N ALA A 350 12.93 -12.24 10.38
CA ALA A 350 12.87 -11.32 9.24
C ALA A 350 13.99 -10.27 9.28
N ASN A 351 14.26 -9.70 10.46
CA ASN A 351 15.38 -8.78 10.70
C ASN A 351 16.72 -9.44 10.35
N TRP A 352 16.95 -10.67 10.82
CA TRP A 352 18.17 -11.42 10.51
C TRP A 352 18.30 -11.72 9.01
N ILE A 353 17.23 -12.13 8.33
CA ILE A 353 17.23 -12.34 6.88
C ILE A 353 17.66 -11.06 6.16
N SER A 354 17.13 -9.90 6.55
CA SER A 354 17.49 -8.61 5.96
C SER A 354 18.93 -8.20 6.26
N ILE A 355 19.44 -8.45 7.47
CA ILE A 355 20.85 -8.18 7.83
C ILE A 355 21.80 -9.06 7.00
N VAL A 356 21.52 -10.36 6.88
CA VAL A 356 22.34 -11.28 6.09
C VAL A 356 22.30 -10.90 4.61
N ALA A 357 21.12 -10.56 4.08
CA ALA A 357 20.99 -10.07 2.71
C ALA A 357 21.78 -8.78 2.47
N LEU A 358 21.79 -7.85 3.44
CA LEU A 358 22.58 -6.63 3.38
C LEU A 358 24.08 -6.94 3.37
N ALA A 359 24.55 -7.85 4.22
CA ALA A 359 25.94 -8.29 4.22
C ALA A 359 26.35 -8.90 2.87
N ILE A 360 25.51 -9.79 2.30
CA ILE A 360 25.75 -10.38 0.97
C ILE A 360 25.83 -9.28 -0.09
N TRP A 361 24.89 -8.33 -0.09
CA TRP A 361 24.88 -7.24 -1.05
C TRP A 361 26.11 -6.34 -0.93
N LEU A 362 26.54 -6.00 0.28
CA LEU A 362 27.74 -5.21 0.53
C LEU A 362 29.01 -5.93 0.08
N VAL A 363 29.15 -7.23 0.36
CA VAL A 363 30.28 -8.04 -0.14
C VAL A 363 30.33 -8.03 -1.66
N TRP A 364 29.17 -8.06 -2.32
CA TRP A 364 29.07 -8.01 -3.77
C TRP A 364 29.41 -6.63 -4.37
N LEU A 365 29.33 -5.56 -3.57
CA LEU A 365 29.69 -4.20 -3.97
C LEU A 365 31.17 -3.86 -3.70
N LEU A 366 31.82 -4.61 -2.81
CA LEU A 366 33.24 -4.41 -2.53
C LEU A 366 34.08 -5.00 -3.68
N PRO A 367 35.08 -4.25 -4.18
CA PRO A 367 35.87 -4.61 -5.35
C PRO A 367 36.78 -5.82 -5.16
#